data_AF-A0A3C1L9S4-F1
#
_entry.id   AF-A0A3C1L9S4-F1
#
_cell.length_a   1.000
_cell.length_b   1.000
_cell.length_c   1.000
_cell.angle_alpha   90.00
_cell.angle_beta   90.00
_cell.angle_gamma   90.00
#
_symmetry.space_group_name_H-M   'P 1'
#
loop_
_entity.id
_entity.type
_entity.pdbx_description
1 polymer ?
#
loop_
_entity_poly.entity_id
_entity_poly.type
_entity_poly.pdbx_seq_one_letter_code
_entity_poly.pdbx_strand_id
1 'polypeptide(L)'
;DEYAEHLREMLVPILPYSGFLWLFRVLLVVALLVHAYAAFTLWSRANSARPQRYAVKSAAKGAARSKMMRWGGITLLTWLIFHLVQFTIAKVNFNGAFSAEALKIDGHASTGMLVVASFKLWWVVLIYLIALVALGMHLFHGVWSGAQTLGWTNSARSRKLAHTVAHLVAAVVVIGFAVPPLAILAGLVTGK
;
A
#
# COMPACT_ATOMS: atom_id res chain seq x y z
N ASP A 1 2.63 16.61 -13.30
CA ASP A 1 2.83 17.46 -12.11
C ASP A 1 1.60 18.23 -11.68
N GLU A 2 0.70 18.61 -12.59
CA GLU A 2 -0.58 19.25 -12.26
C GLU A 2 -1.39 18.52 -11.16
N TYR A 3 -1.54 17.19 -11.26
CA TYR A 3 -2.20 16.40 -10.21
C TYR A 3 -1.54 16.55 -8.82
N ALA A 4 -0.21 16.61 -8.78
CA ALA A 4 0.52 16.78 -7.53
C ALA A 4 0.41 18.21 -6.98
N GLU A 5 0.26 19.21 -7.84
CA GLU A 5 -0.06 20.58 -7.42
C GLU A 5 -1.47 20.70 -6.86
N HIS A 6 -2.45 20.07 -7.51
CA HIS A 6 -3.84 20.09 -7.02
C HIS A 6 -3.96 19.56 -5.58
N LEU A 7 -3.17 18.54 -5.21
CA LEU A 7 -3.12 18.04 -3.83
C LEU A 7 -2.54 19.05 -2.82
N ARG A 8 -1.70 19.98 -3.26
CA ARG A 8 -1.13 21.03 -2.41
C ARG A 8 -2.07 22.21 -2.25
N GLU A 9 -2.84 22.52 -3.28
CA GLU A 9 -3.82 23.61 -3.27
C GLU A 9 -5.19 23.18 -2.76
N MET A 10 -5.39 21.88 -2.51
CA MET A 10 -6.64 21.34 -2.00
C MET A 10 -7.04 22.01 -0.68
N LEU A 11 -8.25 22.58 -0.67
CA LEU A 11 -8.84 23.35 0.44
C LEU A 11 -8.18 24.71 0.72
N VAL A 12 -7.40 25.29 -0.19
CA VAL A 12 -7.00 26.70 -0.10
C VAL A 12 -8.22 27.60 -0.36
N PRO A 13 -8.44 28.71 0.39
CA PRO A 13 -7.60 29.27 1.45
C PRO A 13 -7.93 28.80 2.88
N ILE A 14 -8.86 27.85 3.06
CA ILE A 14 -9.23 27.33 4.39
C ILE A 14 -8.00 26.73 5.09
N LEU A 15 -7.15 26.04 4.32
CA LEU A 15 -5.84 25.56 4.75
C LEU A 15 -4.73 26.30 3.98
N PRO A 16 -3.52 26.42 4.55
CA PRO A 16 -2.37 26.94 3.82
C PRO A 16 -1.99 26.02 2.66
N TYR A 17 -1.18 26.51 1.72
CA TYR A 17 -0.60 25.68 0.66
C TYR A 17 0.12 24.45 1.24
N SER A 18 -0.17 23.27 0.69
CA SER A 18 0.23 21.94 1.20
C SER A 18 -0.37 21.54 2.56
N GLY A 19 -1.30 22.32 3.11
CA GLY A 19 -1.93 22.06 4.42
C GLY A 19 -2.71 20.75 4.44
N PHE A 20 -3.56 20.51 3.44
CA PHE A 20 -4.30 19.25 3.30
C PHE A 20 -3.36 18.05 3.17
N LEU A 21 -2.32 18.17 2.34
CA LEU A 21 -1.32 17.11 2.13
C LEU A 21 -0.63 16.71 3.44
N TRP A 22 -0.22 17.68 4.26
CA TRP A 22 0.42 17.41 5.55
C TRP A 22 -0.54 16.81 6.56
N LEU A 23 -1.78 17.31 6.63
CA LEU A 23 -2.82 16.73 7.48
C LEU A 23 -3.03 15.24 7.16
N PHE A 24 -3.21 14.93 5.87
CA PHE A 24 -3.43 13.56 5.42
C PHE A 24 -2.19 12.68 5.67
N ARG A 25 -0.98 13.21 5.49
CA ARG A 25 0.26 12.49 5.80
C ARG A 25 0.37 12.13 7.28
N VAL A 26 0.11 13.08 8.18
CA VAL A 26 0.13 12.83 9.63
C VAL A 26 -0.92 11.78 10.00
N LEU A 27 -2.15 11.91 9.48
CA LEU A 27 -3.22 10.94 9.68
C LEU A 27 -2.79 9.53 9.28
N LEU A 28 -2.23 9.36 8.07
CA LEU A 28 -1.79 8.06 7.57
C LEU A 28 -0.65 7.47 8.40
N VAL A 29 0.32 8.28 8.82
CA VAL A 29 1.43 7.82 9.67
C VAL A 29 0.91 7.36 11.02
N VAL A 30 0.04 8.14 11.67
CA VAL A 30 -0.57 7.75 12.96
C VAL A 30 -1.39 6.47 12.81
N ALA A 31 -2.22 6.37 11.76
CA ALA A 31 -3.02 5.18 11.49
C ALA A 31 -2.13 3.93 11.28
N LEU A 32 -1.04 4.06 10.52
CA LEU A 32 -0.07 2.98 10.31
C LEU A 32 0.59 2.54 11.62
N LEU A 33 1.03 3.49 12.45
CA LEU A 33 1.68 3.20 13.74
C LEU A 33 0.73 2.45 14.67
N VAL A 34 -0.50 2.93 14.81
CA VAL A 34 -1.54 2.28 15.64
C VAL A 34 -1.87 0.89 15.09
N HIS A 35 -2.03 0.76 13.77
CA HIS A 35 -2.30 -0.52 13.11
C HIS A 35 -1.16 -1.54 13.36
N ALA A 36 0.08 -1.13 13.13
CA ALA A 36 1.26 -1.98 13.34
C ALA A 36 1.40 -2.37 14.82
N TYR A 37 1.24 -1.44 15.75
CA TYR A 37 1.27 -1.71 17.19
C TYR A 37 0.22 -2.75 17.60
N ALA A 38 -1.03 -2.61 17.14
CA ALA A 38 -2.09 -3.57 17.41
C ALA A 38 -1.76 -4.95 16.82
N ALA A 39 -1.24 -4.99 15.59
CA ALA A 39 -0.85 -6.23 14.92
C ALA A 39 0.29 -6.96 15.67
N PHE A 40 1.34 -6.25 16.10
CA PHE A 40 2.43 -6.84 16.86
C PHE A 40 2.00 -7.29 18.25
N THR A 41 1.14 -6.52 18.92
CA THR A 41 0.56 -6.90 20.21
C THR A 41 -0.24 -8.19 20.08
N LEU A 42 -1.09 -8.30 19.06
CA LEU A 42 -1.87 -9.51 18.80
C LEU A 42 -0.99 -10.70 18.42
N TRP A 43 0.07 -10.47 17.64
CA TRP A 43 1.06 -11.50 17.35
C TRP A 43 1.68 -12.02 18.65
N SER A 44 2.23 -11.14 19.49
CA SER A 44 2.88 -11.52 20.74
C SER A 44 1.95 -12.37 21.61
N ARG A 45 0.73 -11.89 21.85
CA ARG A 45 -0.29 -12.64 22.63
C ARG A 45 -0.60 -14.01 22.01
N ALA A 46 -0.77 -14.07 20.70
CA ALA A 46 -1.05 -15.33 19.99
C ALA A 46 0.13 -16.30 20.02
N ASN A 47 1.36 -15.82 20.15
CA ASN A 47 2.55 -16.67 20.27
C ASN A 47 2.68 -17.23 21.69
N SER A 48 2.47 -16.41 22.71
CA SER A 48 2.48 -16.84 24.12
C SER A 48 1.36 -17.84 24.43
N ALA A 49 0.20 -17.70 23.77
CA ALA A 49 -0.94 -18.60 23.96
C ALA A 49 -0.81 -19.98 23.27
N ARG A 50 0.30 -20.27 22.58
CA ARG A 50 0.49 -21.51 21.80
C ARG A 50 1.77 -22.29 22.18
N PRO A 51 1.76 -23.06 23.27
CA PRO A 51 2.86 -23.98 23.58
C PRO A 51 2.79 -25.30 22.78
N GLN A 52 1.62 -25.70 22.25
CA GLN A 52 1.42 -27.00 21.58
C GLN A 52 0.90 -26.84 20.13
N ARG A 53 1.25 -27.78 19.25
CA ARG A 53 0.80 -27.81 17.84
C ARG A 53 -0.70 -28.13 17.74
N TYR A 54 -1.35 -27.64 16.68
CA TYR A 54 -2.76 -27.95 16.41
C TYR A 54 -2.97 -29.42 16.05
N ALA A 55 -3.84 -30.08 16.80
CA ALA A 55 -4.29 -31.44 16.50
C ALA A 55 -5.25 -31.53 15.29
N VAL A 56 -5.96 -30.43 14.95
CA VAL A 56 -7.02 -30.43 13.92
C VAL A 56 -6.59 -29.70 12.64
N LYS A 57 -6.82 -30.33 11.48
CA LYS A 57 -6.44 -29.79 10.15
C LYS A 57 -7.11 -28.45 9.82
N SER A 58 -8.35 -28.22 10.23
CA SER A 58 -9.06 -26.94 10.00
C SER A 58 -8.39 -25.78 10.76
N ALA A 59 -7.95 -26.02 11.99
CA ALA A 59 -7.17 -25.07 12.79
C ALA A 59 -5.79 -24.78 12.15
N ALA A 60 -5.15 -25.81 11.57
CA ALA A 60 -3.90 -25.64 10.82
C ALA A 60 -4.08 -24.72 9.58
N LYS A 61 -5.19 -24.83 8.84
CA LYS A 61 -5.50 -23.91 7.72
C LYS A 61 -5.71 -22.46 8.18
N GLY A 62 -6.33 -22.25 9.34
CA GLY A 62 -6.43 -20.92 9.96
C GLY A 62 -5.04 -20.36 10.32
N ALA A 63 -4.17 -21.21 10.84
CA ALA A 63 -2.79 -20.84 11.18
C ALA A 63 -1.96 -20.44 9.96
N ALA A 64 -2.12 -21.12 8.82
CA ALA A 64 -1.44 -20.78 7.58
C ALA A 64 -1.83 -19.38 7.07
N ARG A 65 -3.13 -19.06 7.08
CA ARG A 65 -3.65 -17.71 6.74
C ARG A 65 -3.10 -16.64 7.68
N SER A 66 -3.04 -16.93 8.98
CA SER A 66 -2.44 -16.02 9.96
C SER A 66 -0.94 -15.79 9.73
N LYS A 67 -0.21 -16.84 9.32
CA LYS A 67 1.22 -16.73 8.97
C LYS A 67 1.43 -15.89 7.72
N MET A 68 0.59 -16.06 6.69
CA MET A 68 0.60 -15.22 5.49
C MET A 68 0.35 -13.75 5.82
N MET A 69 -0.55 -13.44 6.77
CA MET A 69 -0.78 -12.06 7.21
C MET A 69 0.41 -11.43 7.92
N ARG A 70 1.12 -12.19 8.77
CA ARG A 70 2.32 -11.69 9.46
C ARG A 70 3.43 -11.37 8.49
N TRP A 71 3.80 -12.33 7.65
CA TRP A 71 4.88 -12.14 6.68
C TRP A 71 4.50 -11.17 5.59
N GLY A 72 3.25 -11.20 5.10
CA GLY A 72 2.73 -10.20 4.17
C GLY A 72 2.76 -8.79 4.75
N GLY A 73 2.38 -8.62 6.02
CA GLY A 73 2.47 -7.34 6.72
C GLY A 73 3.91 -6.83 6.86
N ILE A 74 4.86 -7.70 7.23
CA ILE A 74 6.29 -7.33 7.27
C ILE A 74 6.79 -6.95 5.88
N THR A 75 6.49 -7.74 4.84
CA THR A 75 6.86 -7.44 3.46
C THR A 75 6.34 -6.07 3.04
N LEU A 76 5.10 -5.75 3.36
CA LEU A 76 4.50 -4.44 3.07
C LEU A 76 5.16 -3.31 3.85
N LEU A 77 5.51 -3.51 5.12
CA LEU A 77 6.20 -2.49 5.92
C LEU A 77 7.60 -2.20 5.36
N THR A 78 8.35 -3.25 5.00
CA THR A 78 9.67 -3.11 4.36
C THR A 78 9.54 -2.42 3.00
N TRP A 79 8.57 -2.83 2.18
CA TRP A 79 8.31 -2.18 0.89
C TRP A 79 7.88 -0.72 1.05
N LEU A 80 7.09 -0.39 2.07
CA LEU A 80 6.67 0.98 2.35
C LEU A 80 7.87 1.88 2.70
N ILE A 81 8.83 1.38 3.47
CA ILE A 81 10.08 2.11 3.74
C ILE A 81 10.81 2.38 2.42
N PHE A 82 11.00 1.36 1.59
CA PHE A 82 11.61 1.51 0.27
C PHE A 82 10.85 2.53 -0.60
N HIS A 83 9.52 2.45 -0.65
CA HIS A 83 8.64 3.36 -1.37
C HIS A 83 8.80 4.82 -0.90
N LEU A 84 8.83 5.05 0.41
CA LEU A 84 8.99 6.38 1.00
C LEU A 84 10.38 6.94 0.75
N VAL A 85 11.43 6.11 0.86
CA VAL A 85 12.80 6.52 0.51
C VAL A 85 12.88 6.90 -0.96
N GLN A 86 12.29 6.09 -1.85
CA GLN A 86 12.35 6.31 -3.29
C GLN A 86 11.59 7.57 -3.74
N PHE A 87 10.39 7.85 -3.23
CA PHE A 87 9.55 8.94 -3.77
C PHE A 87 9.35 10.13 -2.83
N THR A 88 9.58 9.99 -1.53
CA THR A 88 9.30 11.05 -0.55
C THR A 88 10.55 11.63 0.10
N ILE A 89 11.46 10.78 0.59
CA ILE A 89 12.57 11.19 1.46
C ILE A 89 13.83 11.47 0.65
N ALA A 90 14.40 10.44 0.02
CA ALA A 90 15.68 10.54 -0.68
C ALA A 90 15.51 10.77 -2.19
N LYS A 91 14.31 10.51 -2.74
CA LYS A 91 14.00 10.72 -4.17
C LYS A 91 14.99 9.99 -5.09
N VAL A 92 15.30 8.75 -4.75
CA VAL A 92 16.35 7.95 -5.40
C VAL A 92 15.95 7.58 -6.83
N ASN A 93 16.79 7.95 -7.80
CA ASN A 93 16.65 7.51 -9.18
C ASN A 93 17.53 6.27 -9.43
N PHE A 94 16.91 5.17 -9.83
CA PHE A 94 17.61 3.94 -10.23
C PHE A 94 17.86 3.87 -11.74
N ASN A 95 17.25 4.76 -12.53
CA ASN A 95 17.33 4.73 -13.99
C ASN A 95 18.41 5.68 -14.50
N GLY A 96 19.58 5.12 -14.81
CA GLY A 96 20.72 5.86 -15.34
C GLY A 96 20.49 6.52 -16.71
N ALA A 97 19.40 6.20 -17.41
CA ALA A 97 19.02 6.89 -18.65
C ALA A 97 18.44 8.30 -18.42
N PHE A 98 18.10 8.65 -17.18
CA PHE A 98 17.57 9.96 -16.81
C PHE A 98 18.62 10.71 -15.97
N SER A 99 19.12 11.84 -16.50
CA SER A 99 20.01 12.73 -15.76
C SER A 99 19.27 13.45 -14.64
N ALA A 100 20.01 14.08 -13.72
CA ALA A 100 19.43 14.89 -12.66
C ALA A 100 18.62 16.08 -13.21
N GLU A 101 19.02 16.62 -14.36
CA GLU A 101 18.34 17.69 -15.08
C GLU A 101 17.03 17.19 -15.70
N ALA A 102 17.00 15.97 -16.24
CA ALA A 102 15.80 15.36 -16.81
C ALA A 102 14.71 15.05 -15.75
N LEU A 103 15.06 15.12 -14.46
CA LEU A 103 14.13 14.93 -13.34
C LEU A 103 13.59 16.26 -12.79
N LYS A 104 13.84 17.38 -13.48
CA LYS A 104 13.35 18.70 -13.08
C LYS A 104 12.31 19.23 -14.07
N ILE A 105 11.35 19.98 -13.56
CA ILE A 105 10.43 20.83 -14.35
C ILE A 105 10.61 22.26 -13.84
N ASP A 106 10.82 23.20 -14.77
CA ASP A 106 11.11 24.61 -14.46
C ASP A 106 12.27 24.82 -13.47
N GLY A 107 13.29 23.96 -13.53
CA GLY A 107 14.45 23.99 -12.63
C GLY A 107 14.21 23.35 -11.26
N HIS A 108 12.99 22.92 -10.94
CA HIS A 108 12.63 22.29 -9.68
C HIS A 108 12.48 20.77 -9.79
N ALA A 109 12.90 20.02 -8.76
CA ALA A 109 12.82 18.56 -8.76
C ALA A 109 11.38 18.05 -8.85
N SER A 110 11.07 17.29 -9.90
CA SER A 110 9.75 16.74 -10.18
C SER A 110 9.63 15.30 -9.67
N THR A 111 8.60 15.07 -8.85
CA THR A 111 8.28 13.70 -8.40
C THR A 111 7.59 12.90 -9.51
N GLY A 112 6.81 13.55 -10.38
CA GLY A 112 6.19 12.90 -11.53
C GLY A 112 7.23 12.34 -12.51
N MET A 113 8.27 13.12 -12.80
CA MET A 113 9.38 12.67 -13.65
C MET A 113 10.15 11.52 -13.01
N LEU A 114 10.36 11.53 -11.70
CA LEU A 114 10.98 10.41 -10.99
C LEU A 114 10.13 9.14 -11.06
N VAL A 115 8.80 9.25 -10.97
CA VAL A 115 7.87 8.13 -11.15
C VAL A 115 7.98 7.53 -12.55
N VAL A 116 7.98 8.39 -13.59
CA VAL A 116 8.18 7.95 -14.98
C VAL A 116 9.53 7.28 -15.17
N ALA A 117 10.62 7.89 -14.69
CA ALA A 117 11.96 7.35 -14.79
C ALA A 117 12.07 5.98 -14.12
N SER A 118 11.48 5.84 -12.93
CA SER A 118 11.49 4.60 -12.15
C SER A 118 10.74 3.47 -12.84
N PHE A 119 9.51 3.72 -13.34
CA PHE A 119 8.68 2.66 -13.93
C PHE A 119 9.00 2.33 -15.39
N LYS A 120 9.99 3.00 -16.00
CA LYS A 120 10.62 2.52 -17.24
C LYS A 120 11.55 1.32 -17.01
N LEU A 121 11.93 1.02 -15.76
CA LEU A 121 12.71 -0.16 -15.41
C LEU A 121 11.78 -1.33 -15.09
N TRP A 122 11.81 -2.38 -15.91
CA TRP A 122 10.94 -3.56 -15.76
C TRP A 122 11.06 -4.21 -14.37
N TRP A 123 12.26 -4.22 -13.78
CA TRP A 123 12.49 -4.82 -12.47
C TRP A 123 11.92 -3.99 -11.33
N VAL A 124 11.89 -2.65 -11.46
CA VAL A 124 11.20 -1.77 -10.50
C VAL A 124 9.70 -2.03 -10.55
N VAL A 125 9.13 -2.13 -11.75
CA VAL A 125 7.72 -2.48 -11.94
C VAL A 125 7.40 -3.84 -11.29
N LEU A 126 8.25 -4.85 -11.50
CA LEU A 126 8.07 -6.17 -10.88
C LEU A 126 8.03 -6.11 -9.35
N ILE A 127 8.95 -5.36 -8.72
CA ILE A 127 8.96 -5.16 -7.25
C ILE A 127 7.63 -4.55 -6.78
N TYR A 128 7.14 -3.52 -7.48
CA TYR A 128 5.88 -2.86 -7.14
C TYR A 128 4.68 -3.78 -7.36
N LEU A 129 4.66 -4.60 -8.41
CA LEU A 129 3.58 -5.58 -8.63
C LEU A 129 3.55 -6.67 -7.56
N ILE A 130 4.72 -7.17 -7.12
CA ILE A 130 4.80 -8.12 -6.00
C ILE A 130 4.24 -7.50 -4.72
N ALA A 131 4.60 -6.24 -4.45
CA ALA A 131 4.05 -5.51 -3.30
C ALA A 131 2.53 -5.32 -3.41
N LEU A 132 2.00 -5.03 -4.61
CA LEU A 132 0.56 -4.93 -4.83
C LEU A 132 -0.16 -6.26 -4.62
N VAL A 133 0.42 -7.40 -5.01
CA VAL A 133 -0.15 -8.72 -4.70
C VAL A 133 -0.20 -8.96 -3.19
N ALA A 134 0.89 -8.64 -2.47
CA ALA A 134 0.91 -8.72 -1.01
C ALA A 134 -0.14 -7.78 -0.38
N LEU A 135 -0.31 -6.58 -0.92
CA LEU A 135 -1.30 -5.59 -0.47
C LEU A 135 -2.72 -6.10 -0.71
N GLY A 136 -3.01 -6.68 -1.88
CA GLY A 136 -4.31 -7.25 -2.21
C GLY A 136 -4.71 -8.36 -1.24
N MET A 137 -3.79 -9.28 -0.94
CA MET A 137 -4.02 -10.32 0.06
C MET A 137 -4.25 -9.74 1.47
N HIS A 138 -3.45 -8.74 1.86
CA HIS A 138 -3.56 -8.07 3.15
C HIS A 138 -4.90 -7.33 3.30
N LEU A 139 -5.31 -6.57 2.28
CA LEU A 139 -6.58 -5.83 2.26
C LEU A 139 -7.78 -6.77 2.29
N PHE A 140 -7.78 -7.81 1.45
CA PHE A 140 -8.85 -8.80 1.45
C PHE A 140 -9.06 -9.38 2.86
N HIS A 141 -7.97 -9.83 3.48
CA HIS A 141 -8.05 -10.39 4.83
C HIS A 141 -8.46 -9.33 5.87
N GLY A 142 -7.89 -8.13 5.81
CA GLY A 142 -8.17 -7.04 6.75
C GLY A 142 -9.63 -6.62 6.73
N VAL A 143 -10.19 -6.38 5.54
CA VAL A 143 -11.60 -6.00 5.37
C VAL A 143 -12.52 -7.13 5.83
N TRP A 144 -12.23 -8.37 5.42
CA TRP A 144 -13.01 -9.53 5.84
C TRP A 144 -12.99 -9.76 7.35
N SER A 145 -11.80 -9.81 7.96
CA SER A 145 -11.62 -10.05 9.40
C SER A 145 -12.16 -8.90 10.24
N GLY A 146 -12.05 -7.66 9.76
CA GLY A 146 -12.61 -6.48 10.41
C GLY A 146 -14.14 -6.54 10.46
N ALA A 147 -14.78 -6.90 9.35
CA ALA A 147 -16.23 -7.09 9.29
C ALA A 147 -16.72 -8.17 10.28
N GLN A 148 -15.96 -9.25 10.46
CA GLN A 148 -16.26 -10.27 11.46
C GLN A 148 -16.14 -9.72 12.89
N THR A 149 -15.10 -8.94 13.17
CA THR A 149 -14.85 -8.36 14.50
C THR A 149 -15.92 -7.34 14.89
N LEU A 150 -16.44 -6.58 13.93
CA LEU A 150 -17.54 -5.62 14.11
C LEU A 150 -18.93 -6.29 14.15
N GLY A 151 -19.01 -7.61 14.01
CA GLY A 151 -20.29 -8.34 14.01
C GLY A 151 -21.11 -8.15 12.73
N TRP A 152 -20.53 -7.70 11.61
CA TRP A 152 -21.25 -7.48 10.36
C TRP A 152 -21.46 -8.76 9.52
N THR A 153 -21.23 -9.94 10.09
CA THR A 153 -21.32 -11.24 9.38
C THR A 153 -22.28 -12.24 10.04
N ASN A 154 -23.28 -11.74 10.76
CA ASN A 154 -24.19 -12.54 11.60
C ASN A 154 -25.25 -13.34 10.81
N SER A 155 -25.39 -13.10 9.51
CA SER A 155 -26.31 -13.84 8.62
C SER A 155 -25.58 -14.31 7.36
N ALA A 156 -26.11 -15.33 6.68
CA ALA A 156 -25.51 -15.81 5.43
C ALA A 156 -25.39 -14.70 4.36
N ARG A 157 -26.41 -13.83 4.26
CA ARG A 157 -26.41 -12.69 3.34
C ARG A 157 -25.34 -11.66 3.70
N SER A 158 -25.28 -11.22 4.96
CA SER A 158 -24.30 -10.23 5.42
C SER A 158 -22.86 -10.76 5.31
N ARG A 159 -22.67 -12.05 5.59
CA ARG A 159 -21.41 -12.76 5.38
C ARG A 159 -20.98 -12.77 3.91
N LYS A 160 -21.88 -13.11 2.99
CA LYS A 160 -21.60 -13.08 1.54
C LYS A 160 -21.24 -11.67 1.09
N LEU A 161 -21.99 -10.67 1.56
CA LEU A 161 -21.74 -9.26 1.24
C LEU A 161 -20.34 -8.82 1.71
N ALA A 162 -20.00 -9.04 2.98
CA ALA A 162 -18.69 -8.67 3.52
C ALA A 162 -17.53 -9.32 2.75
N HIS A 163 -17.70 -10.58 2.34
CA HIS A 163 -16.71 -11.29 1.55
C HIS A 163 -16.56 -10.73 0.12
N THR A 164 -17.67 -10.36 -0.51
CA THR A 164 -17.67 -9.68 -1.82
C THR A 164 -17.02 -8.31 -1.73
N VAL A 165 -17.37 -7.51 -0.72
CA VAL A 165 -16.77 -6.19 -0.47
C VAL A 165 -15.27 -6.31 -0.28
N ALA A 166 -14.79 -7.30 0.49
CA ALA A 166 -13.36 -7.55 0.66
C ALA A 166 -12.65 -7.83 -0.67
N HIS A 167 -13.25 -8.63 -1.57
CA HIS A 167 -12.70 -8.87 -2.91
C HIS A 167 -12.70 -7.61 -3.77
N LEU A 168 -13.80 -6.86 -3.76
CA LEU A 168 -13.93 -5.64 -4.56
C LEU A 168 -12.91 -4.59 -4.13
N VAL A 169 -12.78 -4.33 -2.83
CA VAL A 169 -11.79 -3.38 -2.29
C VAL A 169 -10.37 -3.80 -2.69
N ALA A 170 -10.03 -5.08 -2.50
CA ALA A 170 -8.71 -5.57 -2.88
C ALA A 170 -8.46 -5.44 -4.40
N ALA A 171 -9.43 -5.82 -5.24
CA ALA A 171 -9.30 -5.76 -6.69
C ALA A 171 -9.18 -4.34 -7.21
N VAL A 172 -10.03 -3.42 -6.74
CA VAL A 172 -10.01 -2.01 -7.15
C VAL A 172 -8.67 -1.37 -6.80
N VAL A 173 -8.15 -1.60 -5.59
CA VAL A 173 -6.86 -1.05 -5.18
C VAL A 173 -5.72 -1.67 -5.99
N VAL A 174 -5.66 -3.00 -6.11
CA VAL A 174 -4.56 -3.65 -6.84
C VAL A 174 -4.54 -3.24 -8.32
N ILE A 175 -5.70 -3.29 -8.99
CA ILE A 175 -5.80 -2.94 -10.41
C ILE A 175 -5.51 -1.44 -10.59
N GLY A 176 -6.14 -0.58 -9.79
CA GLY A 176 -5.96 0.87 -9.87
C GLY A 176 -4.50 1.30 -9.72
N PHE A 177 -3.77 0.72 -8.76
CA PHE A 177 -2.36 1.03 -8.56
C PHE A 177 -1.39 0.26 -9.46
N ALA A 178 -1.83 -0.82 -10.11
CA ALA A 178 -1.04 -1.51 -11.12
C ALA A 178 -1.05 -0.79 -12.49
N VAL A 179 -2.11 -0.04 -12.79
CA VAL A 179 -2.25 0.67 -14.08
C VAL A 179 -1.10 1.65 -14.34
N PRO A 180 -0.73 2.60 -13.46
CA PRO A 180 0.34 3.56 -13.73
C PRO A 180 1.70 2.93 -14.07
N PRO A 181 2.27 2.00 -13.27
CA PRO A 181 3.58 1.43 -13.58
C PRO A 181 3.56 0.61 -14.87
N LEU A 182 2.47 -0.11 -15.15
CA LEU A 182 2.32 -0.88 -16.40
C LEU A 182 2.18 0.04 -17.61
N ALA A 183 1.40 1.11 -17.50
CA ALA A 183 1.21 2.08 -18.58
C ALA A 183 2.52 2.81 -18.93
N ILE A 184 3.32 3.17 -17.92
CA ILE A 184 4.64 3.77 -18.12
C ILE A 184 5.61 2.77 -18.78
N LEU A 185 5.64 1.52 -18.31
CA LEU A 185 6.50 0.49 -18.87
C LEU A 185 6.14 0.16 -20.33
N ALA A 186 4.85 0.15 -20.65
CA ALA A 186 4.34 -0.04 -22.01
C ALA A 186 4.55 1.19 -22.92
N GLY A 187 5.06 2.31 -22.40
CA GLY A 187 5.29 3.53 -23.16
C GLY A 187 4.03 4.36 -23.45
N LEU A 188 2.89 4.02 -22.84
CA LEU A 188 1.62 4.78 -22.98
C LEU A 188 1.68 6.13 -22.25
N VAL A 189 2.50 6.21 -21.21
CA VAL A 189 2.78 7.45 -20.47
C VAL A 189 4.26 7.78 -20.62
N THR A 190 4.56 8.80 -21.42
CA THR A 190 5.90 9.35 -21.55
C THR A 190 5.92 10.69 -20.83
N GLY A 191 6.77 10.86 -19.81
CA GLY A 191 6.96 12.13 -19.09
C GLY A 191 7.58 13.20 -19.98
N LYS A 192 6.80 13.68 -20.93
CA LYS A 192 7.02 14.87 -21.74
C LYS A 192 6.05 15.95 -21.26
#